data_AF-A0A7H9K5Z3-F1
#
_entry.id   AF-A0A7H9K5Z3-F1
#
_cell.length_a   1.000
_cell.length_b   1.000
_cell.length_c   1.000
_cell.angle_alpha   90.00
_cell.angle_beta   90.00
_cell.angle_gamma   90.00
#
_symmetry.space_group_name_H-M   'P 1'
#
loop_
_entity.id
_entity.type
_entity.pdbx_description
1 polymer ?
#
loop_
_entity_poly.entity_id
_entity_poly.type
_entity_poly.pdbx_seq_one_letter_code
_entity_poly.pdbx_strand_id
1 'polypeptide(L)'
;MFIGHLPAGYLINCTLVKRLPLIARHARRVMVIGLVGAVAPDFDLFWCYLIDSGQRHHHLYPSHWPLLWFTLLAATLLWAGVAKNKLPPWLGVIFCLNGIVHLLLDTLVGDIWWLMPFVNKPFALFHITAVHQPWWLNFLLHWSFLLELILVTAAIAVWCKRNVKMMIVKRMKKLF
;
A
#
# COMPACT_ATOMS: atom_id res chain seq x y z
N MET A 1 9.33 3.44 3.16
CA MET A 1 9.58 3.58 1.70
C MET A 1 9.14 4.97 1.26
N PHE A 2 9.57 5.46 0.10
CA PHE A 2 9.13 6.78 -0.40
C PHE A 2 8.20 6.68 -1.61
N ILE A 3 8.58 5.91 -2.63
CA ILE A 3 7.85 5.77 -3.89
C ILE A 3 7.33 4.35 -4.10
N GLY A 4 7.73 3.38 -3.27
CA GLY A 4 7.40 1.97 -3.44
C GLY A 4 5.96 1.58 -3.12
N HIS A 5 5.28 2.30 -2.21
CA HIS A 5 3.96 1.88 -1.71
C HIS A 5 2.84 1.96 -2.74
N LEU A 6 2.76 3.05 -3.51
CA LEU A 6 1.77 3.21 -4.60
C LEU A 6 1.91 2.13 -5.69
N PRO A 7 3.12 1.90 -6.26
CA PRO A 7 3.38 0.80 -7.20
C PRO A 7 3.04 -0.57 -6.63
N ALA A 8 3.39 -0.85 -5.36
CA ALA A 8 3.03 -2.11 -4.71
C ALA A 8 1.50 -2.28 -4.65
N GLY A 9 0.79 -1.23 -4.23
CA GLY A 9 -0.67 -1.26 -4.19
C GLY A 9 -1.32 -1.43 -5.56
N TYR A 10 -0.76 -0.79 -6.59
CA TYR A 10 -1.17 -1.00 -7.98
C TYR A 10 -1.04 -2.47 -8.39
N LEU A 11 0.11 -3.10 -8.11
CA LEU A 11 0.38 -4.49 -8.47
C LEU A 11 -0.55 -5.47 -7.74
N ILE A 12 -0.81 -5.23 -6.46
CA ILE A 12 -1.76 -6.03 -5.67
C ILE A 12 -3.15 -5.91 -6.24
N ASN A 13 -3.63 -4.70 -6.51
CA ASN A 13 -4.95 -4.48 -7.08
C ASN A 13 -5.09 -5.14 -8.46
N CYS A 14 -4.04 -5.09 -9.29
CA CYS A 14 -4.00 -5.80 -10.56
C CYS A 14 -4.19 -7.32 -10.38
N THR A 15 -3.57 -7.88 -9.35
CA THR A 15 -3.66 -9.31 -9.04
C THR A 15 -5.04 -9.67 -8.50
N LEU A 16 -5.57 -8.91 -7.55
CA LEU A 16 -6.89 -9.12 -6.96
C LEU A 16 -8.00 -9.03 -8.02
N VAL A 17 -7.99 -8.00 -8.87
CA VAL A 17 -8.96 -7.84 -9.96
C VAL A 17 -8.94 -9.01 -10.95
N LYS A 18 -7.79 -9.63 -11.20
CA LYS A 18 -7.69 -10.81 -12.06
C LYS A 18 -8.21 -12.08 -11.41
N ARG A 19 -8.06 -12.21 -10.09
CA ARG A 19 -8.36 -13.44 -9.34
C ARG A 19 -9.79 -13.49 -8.79
N LEU A 20 -10.43 -12.33 -8.60
CA LEU A 20 -11.73 -12.22 -7.92
C LEU A 20 -12.79 -11.62 -8.86
N PRO A 21 -13.66 -12.45 -9.47
CA PRO A 21 -14.68 -11.99 -10.43
C PRO A 21 -15.63 -10.92 -9.86
N LEU A 22 -15.98 -11.04 -8.58
CA LEU A 22 -16.89 -10.13 -7.87
C LEU A 22 -16.42 -8.68 -7.92
N ILE A 23 -15.12 -8.45 -7.73
CA ILE A 23 -14.53 -7.10 -7.73
C ILE A 23 -14.06 -6.69 -9.13
N ALA A 24 -13.85 -7.65 -10.03
CA ALA A 24 -13.38 -7.40 -11.39
C ALA A 24 -14.32 -6.48 -12.17
N ARG A 25 -15.64 -6.66 -12.02
CA ARG A 25 -16.66 -5.79 -12.62
C ARG A 25 -16.61 -4.34 -12.13
N HIS A 26 -15.92 -4.10 -11.02
CA HIS A 26 -15.75 -2.78 -10.38
C HIS A 26 -14.28 -2.34 -10.34
N ALA A 27 -13.45 -2.82 -11.29
CA ALA A 27 -12.00 -2.62 -11.30
C ALA A 27 -11.54 -1.18 -11.07
N ARG A 28 -12.25 -0.16 -11.57
CA ARG A 28 -11.91 1.25 -11.33
C ARG A 28 -12.04 1.63 -9.85
N ARG A 29 -13.14 1.25 -9.19
CA ARG A 29 -13.35 1.53 -7.77
C ARG A 29 -12.34 0.79 -6.91
N VAL A 30 -12.11 -0.49 -7.22
CA VAL A 30 -11.09 -1.32 -6.59
C VAL A 30 -9.71 -0.67 -6.69
N MET A 31 -9.34 -0.19 -7.89
CA MET A 31 -8.06 0.45 -8.11
C MET A 31 -7.93 1.72 -7.26
N VAL A 32 -8.92 2.62 -7.30
CA VAL A 32 -8.88 3.85 -6.50
C VAL A 32 -8.78 3.53 -5.01
N ILE A 33 -9.67 2.69 -4.49
CA ILE A 33 -9.70 2.36 -3.06
C ILE A 33 -8.42 1.67 -2.60
N GLY A 34 -7.91 0.71 -3.37
CA GLY A 34 -6.67 0.05 -2.99
C GLY A 34 -5.46 0.99 -3.06
N LEU A 35 -5.38 1.91 -4.04
CA LEU A 35 -4.31 2.91 -4.08
C LEU A 35 -4.38 3.90 -2.91
N VAL A 36 -5.59 4.34 -2.53
CA VAL A 36 -5.78 5.15 -1.32
C VAL A 36 -5.33 4.36 -0.10
N GLY A 37 -5.72 3.07 0.03
CA GLY A 37 -5.27 2.21 1.12
C GLY A 37 -3.74 2.01 1.16
N ALA A 38 -3.08 2.01 0.00
CA ALA A 38 -1.64 1.81 -0.11
C ALA A 38 -0.82 3.00 0.40
N VAL A 39 -1.41 4.18 0.54
CA VAL A 39 -0.75 5.39 1.09
C VAL A 39 -1.44 5.93 2.34
N ALA A 40 -2.54 5.31 2.76
CA ALA A 40 -3.32 5.77 3.89
C ALA A 40 -2.55 5.79 5.23
N PRO A 41 -1.61 4.86 5.53
CA PRO A 41 -0.77 5.01 6.71
C PRO A 41 -0.01 6.34 6.74
N ASP A 42 0.58 6.75 5.62
CA ASP A 42 1.34 8.00 5.48
C ASP A 42 0.51 9.28 5.50
N PHE A 43 -0.82 9.21 5.59
CA PHE A 43 -1.63 10.42 5.79
C PHE A 43 -1.35 11.10 7.13
N ASP A 44 -0.74 10.38 8.07
CA ASP A 44 -0.23 10.99 9.30
C ASP A 44 0.93 11.95 9.09
N LEU A 45 1.62 11.92 7.94
CA LEU A 45 2.65 12.91 7.60
C LEU A 45 2.06 14.32 7.54
N PHE A 46 0.80 14.48 7.11
CA PHE A 46 0.11 15.77 7.14
C PHE A 46 -0.03 16.27 8.58
N TRP A 47 -0.41 15.39 9.51
CA TRP A 47 -0.50 15.75 10.92
C TRP A 47 0.89 16.04 11.52
N CYS A 48 1.84 15.15 11.26
CA CYS A 48 3.22 15.22 11.71
C CYS A 48 3.84 16.58 11.39
N TYR A 49 3.77 17.01 10.12
CA TYR A 49 4.44 18.23 9.67
C TYR A 49 3.61 19.50 9.86
N LEU A 50 2.28 19.45 9.71
CA LEU A 50 1.44 20.66 9.77
C LEU A 50 0.98 21.00 11.19
N ILE A 51 0.87 20.01 12.08
CA ILE A 51 0.34 20.19 13.44
C ILE A 51 1.42 19.95 14.49
N ASP A 52 2.08 18.79 14.42
CA ASP A 52 3.08 18.39 15.42
C ASP A 52 4.49 18.95 15.13
N SER A 53 4.66 19.74 14.06
CA SER A 53 5.95 20.35 13.66
C SER A 53 7.13 19.36 13.56
N GLY A 54 6.84 18.09 13.23
CA GLY A 54 7.83 17.02 13.11
C GLY A 54 8.39 16.50 14.44
N GLN A 55 7.77 16.85 15.58
CA GLN A 55 8.24 16.46 16.93
C GLN A 55 8.18 14.95 17.18
N ARG A 56 7.26 14.25 16.53
CA ARG A 56 7.03 12.81 16.69
C ARG A 56 7.36 12.08 15.41
N HIS A 57 8.10 10.97 15.52
CA HIS A 57 8.30 10.07 14.40
C HIS A 57 6.95 9.53 13.90
N HIS A 58 6.64 9.68 12.61
CA HIS A 58 5.28 9.43 12.12
C HIS A 58 4.83 7.97 12.26
N HIS A 59 5.75 6.99 12.24
CA HIS A 59 5.39 5.59 12.54
C HIS A 59 4.88 5.33 13.97
N LEU A 60 4.95 6.33 14.86
CA LEU A 60 4.34 6.24 16.19
C LEU A 60 2.85 6.59 16.21
N TYR A 61 2.29 7.15 15.12
CA TYR A 61 0.85 7.40 15.04
C TYR A 61 0.06 6.10 14.80
N PRO A 62 -1.23 6.02 15.22
CA PRO A 62 -2.04 4.82 15.07
C PRO A 62 -2.19 4.29 13.64
N SER A 63 -2.09 5.17 12.65
CA SER A 63 -2.00 4.86 11.21
C SER A 63 -0.89 3.87 10.86
N HIS A 64 0.18 3.80 11.66
CA HIS A 64 1.28 2.86 11.49
C HIS A 64 1.25 1.69 12.47
N TRP A 65 0.18 1.54 13.26
CA TRP A 65 0.03 0.41 14.18
C TRP A 65 -0.60 -0.77 13.46
N PRO A 66 0.08 -1.93 13.31
CA PRO A 66 -0.51 -3.07 12.62
C PRO A 66 -1.84 -3.54 13.21
N LEU A 67 -2.00 -3.42 14.54
CA LEU A 67 -3.25 -3.74 15.23
C LEU A 67 -4.46 -3.02 14.62
N LEU A 68 -4.33 -1.74 14.25
CA LEU A 68 -5.40 -0.98 13.60
C LEU A 68 -5.83 -1.67 12.29
N TRP A 69 -4.86 -1.97 11.44
CA TRP A 69 -5.12 -2.52 10.10
C TRP A 69 -5.64 -3.95 10.14
N PHE A 70 -5.11 -4.81 11.02
CA PHE A 70 -5.64 -6.16 11.20
C PHE A 70 -7.05 -6.16 11.80
N THR A 71 -7.34 -5.23 12.70
CA THR A 71 -8.69 -5.08 13.27
C THR A 71 -9.68 -4.64 12.20
N LEU A 72 -9.32 -3.64 11.38
CA LEU A 72 -10.15 -3.18 10.26
C LEU A 72 -10.33 -4.28 9.18
N LEU A 73 -9.26 -5.04 8.90
CA LEU A 73 -9.35 -6.19 7.99
C LEU A 73 -10.32 -7.25 8.53
N ALA A 74 -10.20 -7.63 9.81
CA ALA A 74 -11.11 -8.58 10.44
C ALA A 74 -12.56 -8.10 10.38
N ALA A 75 -12.82 -6.83 10.72
CA ALA A 75 -14.15 -6.24 10.66
C ALA A 75 -14.74 -6.26 9.24
N THR A 76 -13.94 -5.89 8.23
CA THR A 76 -14.38 -5.88 6.83
C THR A 76 -14.59 -7.28 6.25
N LEU A 77 -13.81 -8.28 6.68
CA LEU A 77 -14.02 -9.69 6.33
C LEU A 77 -15.30 -10.25 6.97
N LEU A 78 -15.55 -9.98 8.26
CA LEU A 78 -16.79 -10.36 8.93
C LEU A 78 -17.99 -9.72 8.22
N TRP A 79 -17.89 -8.43 7.87
CA TRP A 79 -18.92 -7.75 7.10
C TRP A 79 -19.11 -8.38 5.71
N ALA A 80 -18.04 -8.77 5.01
CA ALA A 80 -18.12 -9.46 3.72
C ALA A 80 -18.87 -10.80 3.82
N GLY A 81 -18.63 -11.55 4.90
CA GLY A 81 -19.30 -12.83 5.18
C GLY A 81 -20.80 -12.67 5.39
N VAL A 82 -21.23 -11.67 6.16
CA VAL A 82 -22.65 -11.43 6.44
C VAL A 82 -23.37 -10.77 5.25
N ALA A 83 -22.68 -9.88 4.52
CA ALA A 83 -23.30 -9.06 3.47
C ALA A 83 -23.50 -9.78 2.12
N LYS A 84 -23.33 -11.11 2.07
CA LYS A 84 -23.60 -11.97 0.89
C LYS A 84 -23.05 -11.38 -0.42
N ASN A 85 -21.73 -11.15 -0.50
CA ASN A 85 -21.05 -10.71 -1.72
C ASN A 85 -21.34 -9.27 -2.20
N LYS A 86 -21.80 -8.37 -1.31
CA LYS A 86 -21.89 -6.95 -1.64
C LYS A 86 -20.50 -6.32 -1.80
N LEU A 87 -20.38 -5.35 -2.72
CA LEU A 87 -19.11 -4.69 -3.04
C LEU A 87 -18.47 -3.91 -1.87
N PRO A 88 -19.20 -3.10 -1.07
CA PRO A 88 -18.57 -2.25 -0.04
C PRO A 88 -17.63 -2.96 0.95
N PRO A 89 -17.99 -4.10 1.58
CA PRO A 89 -17.07 -4.79 2.49
C PRO A 89 -15.80 -5.26 1.77
N TRP A 90 -15.92 -5.74 0.52
CA TRP A 90 -14.74 -6.12 -0.28
C TRP A 90 -13.83 -4.94 -0.61
N LEU A 91 -14.39 -3.73 -0.82
CA LEU A 91 -13.58 -2.51 -0.96
C LEU A 91 -12.83 -2.21 0.34
N GLY A 92 -13.48 -2.40 1.50
CA GLY A 92 -12.82 -2.30 2.81
C GLY A 92 -11.68 -3.31 2.97
N VAL A 93 -11.88 -4.57 2.57
CA VAL A 93 -10.83 -5.61 2.57
C VAL A 93 -9.64 -5.18 1.70
N ILE A 94 -9.91 -4.70 0.48
CA ILE A 94 -8.85 -4.23 -0.44
C ILE A 94 -8.08 -3.05 0.17
N PHE A 95 -8.78 -2.09 0.75
CA PHE A 95 -8.16 -0.95 1.44
C PHE A 95 -7.23 -1.41 2.56
N CYS A 96 -7.72 -2.29 3.44
CA CYS A 96 -6.94 -2.78 4.58
C CYS A 96 -5.75 -3.62 4.16
N LEU A 97 -5.90 -4.50 3.16
CA LEU A 97 -4.80 -5.30 2.63
C LEU A 97 -3.67 -4.43 2.06
N ASN A 98 -4.02 -3.34 1.37
CA ASN A 98 -3.01 -2.41 0.87
C ASN A 98 -2.29 -1.68 2.01
N GLY A 99 -3.00 -1.26 3.06
CA GLY A 99 -2.37 -0.67 4.26
C GLY A 99 -1.49 -1.65 5.02
N ILE A 100 -1.85 -2.94 5.10
CA ILE A 100 -0.99 -3.97 5.70
C ILE A 100 0.27 -4.16 4.87
N VAL A 101 0.15 -4.22 3.53
CA VAL A 101 1.34 -4.31 2.67
C VAL A 101 2.24 -3.09 2.83
N HIS A 102 1.67 -1.90 3.01
CA HIS A 102 2.43 -0.71 3.31
C HIS A 102 3.31 -0.91 4.56
N LEU A 103 2.73 -1.36 5.69
CA LEU A 103 3.49 -1.61 6.92
C LEU A 103 4.53 -2.74 6.77
N LEU A 104 4.22 -3.78 5.99
CA LEU A 104 5.18 -4.85 5.68
C LEU A 104 6.38 -4.31 4.90
N LEU A 105 6.12 -3.42 3.93
CA LEU A 105 7.18 -2.78 3.15
C LEU A 105 8.02 -1.84 4.01
N ASP A 106 7.40 -1.08 4.90
CA ASP A 106 8.17 -0.23 5.83
C ASP A 106 9.00 -1.05 6.79
N THR A 107 8.53 -2.20 7.26
CA THR A 107 9.31 -3.08 8.14
C THR A 107 10.65 -3.51 7.53
N LEU A 108 10.87 -3.37 6.22
CA LEU A 108 12.16 -3.66 5.61
C LEU A 108 13.29 -2.79 6.18
N VAL A 109 13.04 -1.49 6.37
CA VAL A 109 14.06 -0.50 6.78
C VAL A 109 13.56 0.65 7.65
N GLY A 110 12.24 0.84 7.73
CA GLY A 110 11.57 1.77 8.61
C GLY A 110 11.08 1.07 9.88
N ASP A 111 11.26 1.73 11.02
CA ASP A 111 10.86 1.20 12.31
C ASP A 111 9.33 1.11 12.42
N ILE A 112 8.77 -0.10 12.50
CA ILE A 112 7.34 -0.31 12.70
C ILE A 112 7.08 -0.92 14.07
N TRP A 113 6.15 -0.33 14.81
CA TRP A 113 5.76 -0.79 16.14
C TRP A 113 4.68 -1.86 16.07
N TRP A 114 5.07 -3.07 15.69
CA TRP A 114 4.14 -4.19 15.50
C TRP A 114 3.28 -4.54 16.71
N LEU A 115 3.77 -4.23 17.91
CA LEU A 115 3.13 -4.58 19.17
C LEU A 115 2.44 -3.40 19.87
N MET A 116 2.35 -2.22 19.25
CA MET A 116 1.57 -1.11 19.80
C MET A 116 0.07 -1.47 19.85
N PRO A 117 -0.66 -1.01 20.89
CA PRO A 117 -0.21 -0.13 21.99
C PRO A 117 0.37 -0.87 23.21
N PHE A 118 0.48 -2.19 23.16
CA PHE A 118 0.83 -3.00 24.32
C PHE A 118 2.33 -2.95 24.66
N VAL A 119 3.19 -2.92 23.63
CA VAL A 119 4.65 -2.88 23.80
C VAL A 119 5.24 -1.80 22.91
N ASN A 120 5.97 -0.86 23.53
CA ASN A 120 6.69 0.19 22.84
C ASN A 120 8.06 -0.31 22.33
N LYS A 121 8.06 -1.10 21.26
CA LYS A 121 9.28 -1.63 20.63
C LYS A 121 9.22 -1.50 19.10
N PRO A 122 10.20 -0.84 18.45
CA PRO A 122 10.31 -0.81 17.00
C PRO A 122 10.86 -2.13 16.45
N PHE A 123 10.43 -2.46 15.23
CA PHE A 123 10.96 -3.57 14.45
C PHE A 123 11.29 -3.10 13.04
N ALA A 124 12.50 -3.42 12.58
CA ALA A 124 12.95 -3.27 11.21
C ALA A 124 13.84 -4.47 10.86
N LEU A 125 13.83 -4.91 9.60
CA LEU A 125 14.68 -6.03 9.13
C LEU A 125 16.12 -5.58 8.91
N PHE A 126 16.30 -4.35 8.42
CA PHE A 126 17.61 -3.75 8.18
C PHE A 126 17.62 -2.33 8.69
N HIS A 127 18.81 -1.85 9.08
CA HIS A 127 18.98 -0.51 9.60
C HIS A 127 19.76 0.35 8.60
N ILE A 128 19.33 1.59 8.42
CA ILE A 128 20.01 2.56 7.54
C ILE A 128 20.87 3.46 8.41
N THR A 129 22.19 3.31 8.29
CA THR A 129 23.14 4.17 9.00
C THR A 129 23.09 5.60 8.44
N ALA A 130 23.00 6.59 9.33
CA ALA A 130 22.93 8.00 8.97
C ALA A 130 24.33 8.61 8.74
N VAL A 131 24.93 8.34 7.58
CA VAL A 131 26.28 8.82 7.19
C VAL A 131 26.25 10.14 6.41
N HIS A 132 25.17 10.39 5.65
CA HIS A 132 24.98 11.54 4.79
C HIS A 132 23.90 12.50 5.32
N GLN A 133 24.00 13.77 4.93
CA GLN A 133 22.99 14.80 5.16
C GLN A 133 22.55 15.42 3.83
N PRO A 134 21.25 15.64 3.62
CA PRO A 134 20.11 15.31 4.49
C PRO A 134 19.85 13.79 4.60
N TRP A 135 19.20 13.35 5.69
CA TRP A 135 19.04 11.92 6.03
C TRP A 135 18.50 11.04 4.89
N TRP A 136 17.56 11.57 4.09
CA TRP A 136 16.95 10.82 2.98
C TRP A 136 17.97 10.36 1.91
N LEU A 137 19.15 10.98 1.82
CA LEU A 137 20.24 10.49 0.95
C LEU A 137 20.73 9.10 1.38
N ASN A 138 20.79 8.83 2.69
CA ASN A 138 21.17 7.50 3.19
C ASN A 138 20.19 6.44 2.71
N PHE A 139 18.90 6.76 2.71
CA PHE A 139 17.87 5.86 2.21
C PHE A 139 18.02 5.60 0.71
N LEU A 140 18.19 6.66 -0.10
CA LEU A 140 18.33 6.53 -1.56
C LEU A 140 19.57 5.72 -1.98
N LEU A 141 20.65 5.82 -1.21
CA LEU A 141 21.91 5.11 -1.47
C LEU A 141 21.94 3.71 -0.85
N HIS A 142 21.00 3.38 0.04
CA HIS A 142 20.89 2.06 0.63
C HIS A 142 20.31 1.06 -0.39
N TRP A 143 20.81 -0.19 -0.36
CA TRP A 143 20.41 -1.23 -1.31
C TRP A 143 18.90 -1.50 -1.32
N SER A 144 18.20 -1.26 -0.19
CA SER A 144 16.75 -1.43 -0.09
C SER A 144 15.99 -0.53 -1.06
N PHE A 145 16.57 0.60 -1.49
CA PHE A 145 15.95 1.47 -2.50
C PHE A 145 15.77 0.76 -3.85
N LEU A 146 16.59 -0.26 -4.14
CA LEU A 146 16.40 -1.10 -5.33
C LEU A 146 15.03 -1.79 -5.34
N LEU A 147 14.49 -2.15 -4.17
CA LEU A 147 13.14 -2.74 -4.09
C LEU A 147 12.08 -1.75 -4.56
N GLU A 148 12.22 -0.46 -4.24
CA GLU A 148 11.30 0.57 -4.73
C GLU A 148 11.36 0.68 -6.25
N LEU A 149 12.57 0.69 -6.83
CA LEU A 149 12.76 0.70 -8.28
C LEU A 149 12.16 -0.54 -8.95
N ILE A 150 12.30 -1.73 -8.34
CA ILE A 150 11.69 -2.97 -8.82
C ILE A 150 10.16 -2.85 -8.81
N LEU A 151 9.57 -2.34 -7.73
CA LEU A 151 8.12 -2.16 -7.62
C LEU A 151 7.60 -1.16 -8.66
N VAL A 152 8.28 -0.04 -8.85
CA VAL A 152 7.95 0.98 -9.85
C VAL A 152 8.02 0.39 -11.27
N THR A 153 9.14 -0.24 -11.62
CA THR A 153 9.33 -0.82 -12.96
C THR A 153 8.34 -1.95 -13.24
N ALA A 154 8.07 -2.81 -12.25
CA ALA A 154 7.05 -3.85 -12.37
C ALA A 154 5.64 -3.25 -12.57
N ALA A 155 5.28 -2.20 -11.83
CA ALA A 155 4.00 -1.51 -11.99
C ALA A 155 3.86 -0.92 -13.40
N ILE A 156 4.90 -0.23 -13.89
CA ILE A 156 4.94 0.32 -15.25
C ILE A 156 4.81 -0.80 -16.29
N ALA A 157 5.56 -1.88 -16.16
CA ALA A 157 5.51 -3.01 -17.08
C ALA A 157 4.11 -3.65 -17.13
N VAL A 158 3.46 -3.83 -15.98
CA VAL A 158 2.08 -4.34 -15.91
C VAL A 158 1.09 -3.35 -16.53
N TRP A 159 1.25 -2.06 -16.29
CA TRP A 159 0.40 -1.02 -16.88
C TRP A 159 0.51 -0.99 -18.41
N CYS A 160 1.73 -0.99 -18.94
CA CYS A 160 1.99 -1.03 -20.39
C CYS A 160 1.36 -2.28 -21.04
N LYS A 161 1.59 -3.48 -20.48
CA LYS A 161 1.00 -4.73 -20.99
C LYS A 161 -0.54 -4.68 -21.03
N ARG A 162 -1.17 -4.08 -20.00
CA ARG A 162 -2.63 -3.95 -19.95
C ARG A 162 -3.16 -2.96 -20.99
N ASN A 163 -2.47 -1.83 -21.21
CA ASN A 163 -2.89 -0.83 -22.19
C ASN A 163 -2.76 -1.34 -23.63
N VAL A 164 -1.67 -2.02 -23.98
CA VAL A 164 -1.50 -2.64 -25.29
C VAL A 164 -2.63 -3.64 -25.56
N LYS A 165 -2.95 -4.50 -24.58
CA LYS A 165 -4.08 -5.43 -24.70
C LYS A 165 -5.41 -4.70 -24.90
N MET A 166 -5.66 -3.61 -24.18
CA MET A 166 -6.88 -2.81 -24.36
C MET A 166 -6.95 -2.14 -25.73
N MET A 167 -5.84 -1.64 -26.28
CA MET A 167 -5.79 -1.04 -27.62
C MET A 167 -6.12 -2.06 -28.71
N ILE A 168 -5.54 -3.26 -28.64
CA ILE A 168 -5.81 -4.35 -29.60
C ILE A 168 -7.30 -4.74 -29.57
N VAL A 169 -7.86 -4.96 -28.37
CA VAL A 169 -9.28 -5.33 -28.22
C VAL A 169 -10.21 -4.24 -28.75
N LYS A 170 -9.92 -2.96 -28.48
CA LYS A 170 -10.70 -1.84 -29.03
C LYS A 170 -10.63 -1.77 -30.55
N ARG A 171 -9.46 -2.06 -31.14
CA ARG A 171 -9.29 -2.08 -32.60
C ARG A 171 -10.09 -3.21 -33.26
N MET A 172 -10.09 -4.41 -32.67
CA MET A 172 -10.89 -5.54 -33.16
C MET A 172 -12.40 -5.25 -33.09
N LYS A 173 -12.90 -4.65 -32.00
CA LYS A 173 -14.31 -4.27 -31.87
C LYS A 173 -14.79 -3.16 -32.83
N LYS A 174 -13.88 -2.46 -33.51
CA LYS A 174 -14.23 -1.48 -34.55
C LYS A 174 -14.28 -2.07 -35.96
N LEU A 175 -13.76 -3.29 -36.14
CA LEU A 175 -13.66 -3.98 -37.43
C LEU A 175 -14.80 -4.99 -37.66
N PHE A 176 -15.64 -5.20 -36.65
CA PHE A 176 -16.86 -6.01 -36.67
C PHE A 176 -18.01 -5.16 -36.12
#